data_AF-A0A533BJ42-F1
#
_entry.id   AF-A0A533BJ42-F1
#
_cell.length_a   1.000
_cell.length_b   1.000
_cell.length_c   1.000
_cell.angle_alpha   90.00
_cell.angle_beta   90.00
_cell.angle_gamma   90.00
#
_symmetry.space_group_name_H-M   'P 1'
#
loop_
_entity.id
_entity.type
_entity.pdbx_description
1 polymer ?
#
loop_
_entity_poly.entity_id
_entity_poly.type
_entity_poly.pdbx_seq_one_letter_code
_entity_poly.pdbx_strand_id
1 'polypeptide(L)'
;MPFGIRLKDFEMAMQDVYDFFYDVNLGLIERGLQRLDDMLRPAIMSGVLSDMLTASLAKHSRSLTVNLYHNGHPDLLVNGIYPDNKVKAGSEGVEIKATRKAGECRRHSRRTRSMDVRVCL
;
A
#
# COMPACT_ATOMS: atom_id res chain seq x y z
N MET A 1 5.22 -8.63 13.57
CA MET A 1 3.93 -8.66 12.84
C MET A 1 3.90 -9.94 11.97
N PRO A 2 2.78 -10.33 11.33
CA PRO A 2 2.79 -11.48 10.41
C PRO A 2 3.93 -11.40 9.38
N PHE A 3 4.46 -12.56 9.00
CA PHE A 3 5.50 -12.72 7.97
C PHE A 3 6.77 -11.92 8.23
N GLY A 4 7.10 -11.59 9.48
CA GLY A 4 8.38 -10.95 9.83
C GLY A 4 8.44 -9.45 9.56
N ILE A 5 7.32 -8.80 9.20
CA ILE A 5 7.30 -7.35 9.04
C ILE A 5 7.58 -6.68 10.37
N ARG A 6 8.44 -5.66 10.34
CA ARG A 6 8.83 -4.85 11.49
C ARG A 6 8.12 -3.51 11.43
N LEU A 7 7.90 -2.90 12.59
CA LEU A 7 7.33 -1.55 12.67
C LEU A 7 8.13 -0.55 11.83
N LYS A 8 9.46 -0.66 11.84
CA LYS A 8 10.34 0.20 11.05
C LYS A 8 10.11 0.09 9.54
N ASP A 9 9.69 -1.07 9.03
CA ASP A 9 9.40 -1.24 7.60
C ASP A 9 8.15 -0.41 7.23
N PHE A 10 7.17 -0.30 8.15
CA PHE A 10 6.01 0.59 7.99
C PHE A 10 6.37 2.07 8.13
N GLU A 11 7.20 2.42 9.11
CA GLU A 11 7.65 3.82 9.28
C GLU A 11 8.34 4.33 8.02
N MET A 12 9.26 3.54 7.46
CA MET A 12 9.94 3.89 6.20
C MET A 12 8.96 3.93 5.02
N ALA A 13 7.99 3.02 4.96
CA ALA A 13 7.00 3.05 3.90
C ALA A 13 6.05 4.25 3.96
N MET A 14 5.64 4.66 5.16
CA MET A 14 4.87 5.87 5.37
C MET A 14 5.67 7.11 5.02
N GLN A 15 6.97 7.14 5.38
CA GLN A 15 7.85 8.26 5.05
C GLN A 15 7.98 8.43 3.53
N ASP A 16 8.20 7.34 2.78
CA ASP A 16 8.25 7.39 1.30
C ASP A 16 6.95 7.99 0.71
N VAL A 17 5.79 7.68 1.29
CA VAL A 17 4.49 8.25 0.86
C VAL A 17 4.41 9.74 1.19
N TYR A 18 4.77 10.15 2.41
CA TYR A 18 4.76 11.56 2.80
C TYR A 18 5.72 12.41 1.97
N ASP A 19 6.94 11.92 1.73
CA ASP A 19 7.95 12.61 0.93
C ASP A 19 7.45 12.80 -0.51
N PHE A 20 6.83 11.78 -1.11
CA PHE A 20 6.20 11.91 -2.42
C PHE A 20 5.12 13.00 -2.46
N PHE A 21 4.20 13.01 -1.49
CA PHE A 21 3.15 14.03 -1.46
C PHE A 21 3.72 15.42 -1.22
N TYR A 22 4.76 15.54 -0.39
CA TYR A 22 5.44 16.79 -0.17
C TYR A 22 6.03 17.34 -1.48
N ASP A 23 6.85 16.54 -2.17
CA ASP A 23 7.53 16.93 -3.40
C ASP A 23 6.54 17.27 -4.53
N VAL A 24 5.51 16.42 -4.72
CA VAL A 24 4.50 16.64 -5.74
C VAL A 24 3.67 17.88 -5.43
N ASN A 25 3.22 18.05 -4.19
CA ASN A 25 2.42 19.21 -3.82
C ASN A 25 3.23 20.50 -3.94
N LEU A 26 4.51 20.50 -3.55
CA LEU A 26 5.38 21.65 -3.73
C LEU A 26 5.48 22.03 -5.21
N GLY A 27 5.77 21.06 -6.08
CA GLY A 27 5.87 21.30 -7.52
C GLY A 27 4.56 21.73 -8.19
N LEU A 28 3.40 21.28 -7.67
CA LEU A 28 2.08 21.72 -8.13
C LEU A 28 1.78 23.16 -7.69
N ILE A 29 2.01 23.48 -6.42
CA ILE A 29 1.76 24.80 -5.83
C ILE A 29 2.64 25.87 -6.50
N GLU A 30 3.92 25.57 -6.74
CA GLU A 30 4.84 26.48 -7.44
C GLU A 30 4.36 26.85 -8.86
N ARG A 31 3.52 26.01 -9.46
CA ARG A 31 2.91 26.23 -10.79
C ARG A 31 1.50 26.81 -10.71
N GLY A 32 1.03 27.21 -9.52
CA GLY A 32 -0.30 27.75 -9.30
C GLY A 32 -1.42 26.70 -9.37
N LEU A 33 -1.10 25.42 -9.21
CA LEU A 33 -2.07 24.32 -9.16
C LEU A 33 -2.43 23.99 -7.70
N GLN A 34 -3.55 23.27 -7.52
CA GLN A 34 -3.96 22.75 -6.23
C GLN A 34 -3.11 21.53 -5.82
N ARG A 35 -3.16 21.16 -4.54
CA ARG A 35 -2.50 19.94 -4.07
C ARG A 35 -3.10 18.70 -4.75
N LEU A 36 -2.30 17.66 -4.91
CA LEU A 36 -2.73 16.41 -5.53
C LEU A 36 -3.94 15.81 -4.80
N ASP A 37 -3.96 15.87 -3.47
CA ASP A 37 -5.04 15.33 -2.65
C ASP A 37 -6.34 16.14 -2.71
N ASP A 38 -6.28 17.42 -3.08
CA ASP A 38 -7.44 18.28 -3.32
C ASP A 38 -8.06 17.99 -4.69
N MET A 39 -7.25 17.61 -5.68
CA MET A 39 -7.68 17.32 -7.05
C MET A 39 -8.31 15.94 -7.21
N LEU A 40 -7.90 14.96 -6.40
CA LEU A 40 -8.33 13.57 -6.54
C LEU A 40 -9.63 13.27 -5.80
N ARG A 41 -10.54 12.52 -6.46
CA ARG A 41 -11.70 11.95 -5.77
C ARG A 41 -11.24 11.01 -4.65
N PRO A 42 -11.89 10.99 -3.47
CA PRO A 42 -11.48 10.15 -2.34
C PRO A 42 -11.29 8.66 -2.66
N ALA A 43 -12.11 8.12 -3.57
CA ALA A 43 -12.03 6.72 -4.01
C ALA A 43 -10.73 6.43 -4.79
N ILE A 44 -10.29 7.37 -5.64
CA ILE A 44 -9.04 7.25 -6.39
C ILE A 44 -7.85 7.38 -5.43
N MET A 45 -7.93 8.34 -4.52
CA MET A 45 -6.88 8.60 -3.53
C MET A 45 -6.58 7.37 -2.66
N SER A 46 -7.61 6.63 -2.25
CA SER A 46 -7.46 5.42 -1.45
C SER A 46 -6.74 4.31 -2.23
N GLY A 47 -7.00 4.18 -3.54
CA GLY A 47 -6.27 3.27 -4.42
C GLY A 47 -4.81 3.65 -4.57
N VAL A 48 -4.53 4.91 -4.92
CA VAL A 48 -3.16 5.45 -5.07
C VAL A 48 -2.33 5.19 -3.80
N LEU A 49 -2.90 5.48 -2.63
CA LEU A 49 -2.23 5.23 -1.36
C LEU A 49 -1.95 3.75 -1.10
N SER A 50 -2.90 2.87 -1.44
CA SER A 50 -2.72 1.41 -1.27
C SER A 50 -1.60 0.91 -2.17
N ASP A 51 -1.53 1.38 -3.41
CA ASP A 51 -0.49 1.00 -4.38
C ASP A 51 0.89 1.51 -3.95
N MET A 52 0.99 2.77 -3.54
CA MET A 52 2.24 3.35 -3.04
C MET A 52 2.75 2.64 -1.79
N LEU A 53 1.85 2.37 -0.83
CA LEU A 53 2.21 1.63 0.39
C LEU A 53 2.63 0.21 0.08
N THR A 54 1.96 -0.48 -0.84
CA THR A 54 2.33 -1.83 -1.29
C THR A 54 3.75 -1.82 -1.86
N ALA A 55 4.02 -0.93 -2.81
CA ALA A 55 5.34 -0.82 -3.43
C ALA A 55 6.43 -0.46 -2.42
N SER A 56 6.17 0.50 -1.53
CA SER A 56 7.16 0.93 -0.54
C SER A 56 7.38 -0.10 0.58
N LEU A 57 6.32 -0.77 1.06
CA LEU A 57 6.48 -1.87 2.03
C LEU A 57 7.26 -3.04 1.43
N ALA A 58 7.01 -3.41 0.16
CA ALA A 58 7.80 -4.45 -0.51
C ALA A 58 9.28 -4.07 -0.60
N LYS A 59 9.58 -2.80 -0.89
CA LYS A 59 10.95 -2.27 -0.98
C LYS A 59 11.70 -2.35 0.36
N HIS A 60 11.01 -2.07 1.47
CA HIS A 60 11.62 -2.04 2.81
C HIS A 60 11.58 -3.39 3.53
N SER A 61 10.64 -4.26 3.17
CA SER A 61 10.50 -5.59 3.74
C SER A 61 11.56 -6.55 3.22
N ARG A 62 12.06 -7.42 4.09
CA ARG A 62 12.99 -8.51 3.72
C ARG A 62 12.26 -9.79 3.34
N SER A 63 11.01 -9.92 3.75
CA SER A 63 10.23 -11.16 3.69
C SER A 63 9.05 -11.09 2.74
N LEU A 64 8.70 -9.89 2.26
CA LEU A 64 7.58 -9.67 1.35
C LEU A 64 8.02 -9.06 0.03
N THR A 65 7.28 -9.37 -1.02
CA THR A 65 7.43 -8.83 -2.37
C THR A 65 6.06 -8.52 -2.95
N VAL A 66 6.00 -7.62 -3.94
CA VAL A 66 4.76 -7.33 -4.67
C VAL A 66 4.29 -8.56 -5.44
N ASN A 67 2.97 -8.80 -5.45
CA ASN A 67 2.34 -9.78 -6.31
C ASN A 67 2.36 -9.28 -7.76
N LEU A 68 3.09 -9.99 -8.62
CA LEU A 68 3.24 -9.63 -10.03
C LEU A 68 2.10 -10.16 -10.91
N TYR A 69 1.09 -10.81 -10.32
CA TYR A 69 -0.11 -11.25 -11.03
C TYR A 69 -1.08 -10.08 -11.16
N HIS A 70 -1.51 -9.76 -12.38
CA HIS A 70 -2.47 -8.68 -12.61
C HIS A 70 -3.81 -8.97 -11.92
N ASN A 71 -4.25 -8.07 -11.02
CA ASN A 71 -5.40 -8.27 -10.12
C ASN A 71 -5.29 -9.55 -9.26
N GLY A 72 -4.07 -9.92 -8.87
CA GLY A 72 -3.83 -10.98 -7.91
C GLY A 72 -4.02 -10.49 -6.49
N HIS A 73 -4.46 -11.38 -5.60
CA HIS A 73 -4.50 -11.12 -4.17
C HIS A 73 -3.79 -12.26 -3.41
N PRO A 74 -3.06 -11.98 -2.31
CA PRO A 74 -2.86 -10.66 -1.70
C PRO A 74 -1.90 -9.75 -2.48
N ASP A 75 -1.90 -8.45 -2.14
CA ASP A 75 -1.03 -7.43 -2.75
C ASP A 75 0.47 -7.73 -2.54
N LEU A 76 0.83 -8.18 -1.34
CA LEU A 76 2.18 -8.61 -0.97
C LEU A 76 2.22 -10.11 -0.73
N LEU A 77 3.23 -10.78 -1.28
CA LEU A 77 3.47 -12.21 -1.14
C LEU A 77 4.68 -12.47 -0.24
N VAL A 78 4.67 -13.60 0.46
CA VAL A 78 5.86 -14.08 1.16
C VAL A 78 6.91 -14.56 0.16
N ASN A 79 8.14 -14.07 0.31
CA ASN A 79 9.26 -14.41 -0.56
C ASN A 79 9.48 -15.93 -0.61
N GLY A 80 9.59 -16.49 -1.82
CA GLY A 80 9.90 -17.90 -2.05
C GLY A 80 8.72 -18.87 -1.91
N ILE A 81 7.50 -18.39 -1.61
CA ILE A 81 6.32 -19.27 -1.51
C ILE A 81 5.63 -19.49 -2.86
N TYR A 82 5.46 -18.43 -3.65
CA TYR A 82 4.78 -18.51 -4.94
C TYR A 82 5.79 -18.40 -6.10
N PRO A 83 5.66 -19.22 -7.15
CA PRO A 83 6.48 -19.11 -8.35
C PRO A 83 6.40 -17.71 -8.95
N ASP A 84 7.56 -17.16 -9.33
CA ASP A 84 7.71 -15.83 -9.94
C ASP A 84 7.04 -14.68 -9.17
N ASN A 85 6.76 -14.86 -7.88
CA ASN A 85 5.97 -13.92 -7.07
C ASN A 85 4.61 -13.60 -7.71
N LYS A 86 3.94 -14.61 -8.31
CA LYS A 86 2.65 -14.47 -8.96
C LYS A 86 1.63 -15.43 -8.40
N VAL A 87 0.49 -14.90 -7.95
CA VAL A 87 -0.66 -15.73 -7.61
C VAL A 87 -1.96 -14.96 -7.82
N LYS A 88 -2.95 -15.62 -8.44
CA LYS A 88 -4.29 -15.03 -8.60
C LYS A 88 -5.02 -14.89 -7.27
N ALA A 89 -4.98 -15.94 -6.44
CA ALA A 89 -5.56 -15.97 -5.10
C ALA A 89 -4.67 -16.81 -4.17
N GLY A 90 -3.93 -16.15 -3.29
CA GLY A 90 -3.01 -16.74 -2.32
C GLY A 90 -3.49 -16.57 -0.88
N SER A 91 -2.98 -17.44 0.00
CA SER A 91 -3.15 -17.34 1.45
C SER A 91 -1.92 -16.76 2.16
N GLU A 92 -0.74 -16.91 1.56
CA GLU A 92 0.54 -16.52 2.16
C GLU A 92 0.96 -15.12 1.71
N GLY A 93 0.41 -14.13 2.39
CA GLY A 93 0.75 -12.75 2.12
C GLY A 93 -0.12 -11.75 2.86
N VAL A 94 0.08 -10.48 2.50
CA VAL A 94 -0.54 -9.33 3.14
C VAL A 94 -1.28 -8.51 2.10
N GLU A 95 -2.56 -8.27 2.38
CA GLU A 95 -3.36 -7.28 1.66
C GLU A 95 -3.18 -5.92 2.32
N ILE A 96 -2.95 -4.87 1.54
CA ILE A 96 -2.81 -3.49 1.96
C ILE A 96 -4.03 -2.71 1.50
N LYS A 97 -4.70 -2.05 2.45
CA LYS A 97 -5.81 -1.16 2.15
C LYS A 97 -5.67 0.15 2.89
N ALA A 98 -5.67 1.24 2.12
CA ALA A 98 -5.76 2.60 2.62
C ALA A 98 -7.21 3.10 2.58
N THR A 99 -7.61 3.82 3.63
CA THR A 99 -8.94 4.48 3.69
C THR A 99 -8.84 5.83 4.38
N ARG A 100 -9.60 6.81 3.87
CA ARG A 100 -9.76 8.14 4.49
C ARG A 100 -10.81 8.14 5.60
N LYS A 101 -11.76 7.20 5.59
CA LYS A 101 -12.85 7.14 6.57
C LYS A 101 -12.50 6.24 7.75
N ALA A 102 -12.77 6.71 8.96
CA ALA A 102 -12.65 5.89 10.16
C ALA A 102 -13.65 4.72 10.10
N GLY A 103 -13.16 3.48 10.16
CA GLY A 103 -13.99 2.27 10.34
C GLY A 103 -14.51 1.60 9.06
N GLU A 104 -14.38 2.20 7.88
CA GLU A 104 -14.75 1.56 6.60
C GLU A 104 -13.52 0.95 5.92
N CYS A 105 -13.04 -0.19 6.43
CA CYS A 105 -12.21 -1.12 5.65
C CYS A 105 -12.86 -2.51 5.68
N ARG A 106 -13.44 -2.93 4.55
CA ARG A 106 -13.98 -4.29 4.42
C ARG A 106 -12.86 -5.24 4.02
N ARG A 107 -12.54 -6.20 4.90
CA ARG A 107 -11.73 -7.36 4.56
C ARG A 107 -12.46 -8.18 3.50
N HIS A 108 -11.84 -8.37 2.33
CA HIS A 108 -12.38 -9.33 1.37
C HIS A 108 -11.64 -10.66 1.56
N SER A 109 -12.41 -11.69 1.89
CA SER A 109 -11.97 -13.05 2.25
C SER A 109 -11.27 -13.21 3.62
N ARG A 110 -11.75 -14.17 4.43
CA ARG A 110 -11.23 -14.53 5.76
C ARG A 110 -9.93 -15.38 5.71
N ARG A 111 -9.36 -15.63 4.53
CA ARG A 111 -8.27 -16.61 4.34
C ARG A 111 -6.87 -15.99 4.24
N THR A 112 -6.77 -14.68 4.10
CA THR A 112 -5.50 -13.96 3.94
C THR A 112 -5.32 -12.98 5.10
N ARG A 113 -4.10 -12.89 5.66
CA ARG A 113 -3.81 -11.94 6.74
C ARG A 113 -3.79 -10.52 6.17
N SER A 114 -4.94 -9.86 6.20
CA SER A 114 -5.10 -8.48 5.73
C SER A 114 -4.53 -7.49 6.76
N MET A 115 -3.83 -6.47 6.28
CA MET A 115 -3.38 -5.32 7.08
C MET A 115 -4.09 -4.06 6.61
N ASP A 116 -4.87 -3.47 7.51
CA ASP A 116 -5.56 -2.22 7.26
C ASP A 116 -4.62 -1.07 7.66
N VAL A 117 -4.14 -0.29 6.69
CA VAL A 117 -3.26 0.85 6.93
C VAL A 117 -4.09 2.12 6.79
N ARG A 118 -4.28 2.83 7.89
CA ARG A 118 -4.95 4.13 7.86
C ARG A 118 -3.92 5.21 7.56
N VAL A 119 -4.11 5.90 6.44
CA VAL A 119 -3.33 7.09 6.11
C VAL A 119 -4.21 8.31 6.35
N CYS A 120 -3.83 9.14 7.31
CA CYS A 120 -4.36 10.50 7.45
C CYS A 120 -3.36 11.43 6.74
N LEU A 121 -3.74 11.92 5.56
CA LEU A 121 -3.08 13.01 4.85
C LEU A 121 -3.76 14.34 5.16
#